data_AF-A0A3N1QQW9-F1
#
_entry.id   AF-A0A3N1QQW9-F1
#
_cell.length_a   1.000
_cell.length_b   1.000
_cell.length_c   1.000
_cell.angle_alpha   90.00
_cell.angle_beta   90.00
_cell.angle_gamma   90.00
#
_symmetry.space_group_name_H-M   'P 1'
#
loop_
_entity.id
_entity.type
_entity.pdbx_description
1 polymer ?
#
loop_
_entity_poly.entity_id
_entity_poly.type
_entity_poly.pdbx_seq_one_letter_code
_entity_poly.pdbx_strand_id
1 'polypeptide(L)'
;MPSLIQQRMAIDRRRNYGLFALIGGFVFLVLSLGELIASGSSRWFAWAYLAMAVFWIVVGLRERIVGTRRLAAFEAEHGVGAGVQQSVRRR
;
A
#
# COMPACT_ATOMS: atom_id res chain seq x y z
N MET A 1 27.38 5.20 0.27
CA MET A 1 26.07 5.89 0.12
C MET A 1 25.18 5.03 -0.77
N PRO A 2 23.87 4.89 -0.49
CA PRO A 2 22.97 4.06 -1.31
C PRO A 2 22.85 4.61 -2.74
N SER A 3 22.86 3.73 -3.74
CA SER A 3 22.76 4.14 -5.15
C SER A 3 21.36 4.69 -5.49
N LEU A 4 21.25 5.49 -6.56
CA LEU A 4 19.96 6.05 -7.01
C LEU A 4 18.91 4.97 -7.27
N ILE A 5 19.34 3.80 -7.75
CA ILE A 5 18.48 2.63 -7.95
C ILE A 5 17.97 2.10 -6.60
N GLN A 6 18.85 1.95 -5.60
CA GLN A 6 18.45 1.49 -4.27
C GLN A 6 17.49 2.47 -3.58
N GLN A 7 17.72 3.77 -3.75
CA GLN A 7 16.83 4.81 -3.22
C GLN A 7 15.45 4.76 -3.87
N ARG A 8 15.37 4.67 -5.20
CA ARG A 8 14.09 4.53 -5.91
C ARG A 8 13.36 3.23 -5.54
N MET A 9 14.10 2.11 -5.45
CA MET A 9 13.53 0.83 -5.04
C MET A 9 12.92 0.88 -3.64
N ALA A 10 13.54 1.61 -2.71
CA ALA A 10 12.98 1.80 -1.37
C ALA A 10 11.67 2.61 -1.41
N ILE A 11 11.59 3.65 -2.24
CA ILE A 11 10.37 4.44 -2.45
C ILE A 11 9.26 3.58 -3.06
N ASP A 12 9.57 2.81 -4.10
CA ASP A 12 8.59 1.94 -4.75
C ASP A 12 8.13 0.78 -3.86
N ARG A 13 9.03 0.20 -3.05
CA ARG A 13 8.66 -0.79 -2.03
C ARG A 13 7.65 -0.20 -1.04
N ARG A 14 7.84 1.04 -0.61
CA ARG A 14 6.91 1.73 0.28
C ARG A 14 5.53 1.94 -0.37
N ARG A 15 5.50 2.33 -1.65
CA ARG A 15 4.26 2.47 -2.43
C ARG A 15 3.55 1.13 -2.62
N ASN A 16 4.30 0.06 -2.88
CA ASN A 16 3.75 -1.29 -3.00
C ASN A 16 3.20 -1.80 -1.67
N TYR A 17 3.89 -1.55 -0.55
CA TYR A 17 3.38 -1.84 0.78
C TYR A 17 2.05 -1.11 1.03
N GLY A 18 1.96 0.16 0.67
CA GLY A 18 0.70 0.91 0.74
C GLY A 18 -0.42 0.28 -0.08
N LEU A 19 -0.14 -0.24 -1.29
CA LEU A 19 -1.11 -0.98 -2.09
C LEU A 19 -1.55 -2.28 -1.41
N PHE A 20 -0.62 -3.08 -0.89
CA PHE A 20 -0.95 -4.32 -0.19
C PHE A 20 -1.77 -4.06 1.08
N ALA A 21 -1.47 -2.98 1.82
CA ALA A 21 -2.27 -2.55 2.96
C ALA A 21 -3.71 -2.19 2.55
N LEU A 22 -3.90 -1.47 1.43
CA LEU A 22 -5.24 -1.18 0.91
C LEU A 22 -6.00 -2.46 0.54
N ILE A 23 -5.33 -3.42 -0.12
CA ILE A 23 -5.92 -4.72 -0.47
C ILE A 23 -6.32 -5.46 0.81
N GLY A 24 -5.44 -5.54 1.81
CA GLY A 24 -5.74 -6.18 3.09
C GLY A 24 -6.93 -5.52 3.79
N GLY A 25 -6.97 -4.20 3.82
CA GLY A 25 -8.11 -3.45 4.37
C GLY A 25 -9.42 -3.75 3.64
N PHE A 26 -9.39 -3.86 2.31
CA PHE A 26 -10.56 -4.26 1.53
C PHE A 26 -11.01 -5.70 1.84
N VAL A 27 -10.08 -6.64 2.00
CA VAL A 27 -10.41 -8.02 2.41
C VAL A 27 -11.12 -8.02 3.77
N PHE A 28 -10.61 -7.30 4.76
CA PHE A 28 -11.26 -7.20 6.07
C PHE A 28 -12.63 -6.53 6.01
N LEU A 29 -12.83 -5.56 5.13
CA LEU A 29 -14.13 -4.94 4.90
C LEU A 29 -15.15 -5.98 4.39
N VAL A 30 -14.75 -6.79 3.41
CA VAL A 30 -15.60 -7.86 2.87
C VAL A 30 -15.94 -8.90 3.95
N LEU A 31 -14.96 -9.30 4.77
CA LEU A 31 -15.18 -10.21 5.90
C LEU A 31 -16.18 -9.62 6.91
N SER A 32 -16.02 -8.35 7.27
CA SER A 32 -16.96 -7.64 8.16
C SER A 32 -18.39 -7.66 7.63
N LEU A 33 -18.57 -7.38 6.33
CA LEU A 33 -19.87 -7.45 5.68
C LEU A 33 -20.45 -8.87 5.67
N GLY A 34 -19.61 -9.89 5.42
CA GLY A 34 -20.01 -11.29 5.49
C GLY A 34 -20.55 -11.68 6.86
N GLU A 35 -19.85 -11.28 7.93
CA GLU A 35 -20.29 -11.52 9.31
C GLU A 35 -21.60 -10.81 9.67
N LEU A 36 -21.85 -9.61 9.12
CA LEU A 36 -23.10 -8.88 9.36
C LEU A 36 -24.32 -9.55 8.71
N ILE A 37 -24.13 -10.28 7.61
CA ILE A 37 -25.20 -10.91 6.84
C ILE A 37 -25.43 -12.36 7.31
N ALA A 38 -24.42 -13.01 7.88
CA ALA A 38 -24.51 -14.38 8.38
C ALA A 38 -25.45 -14.47 9.60
N SER A 39 -26.52 -15.27 9.48
CA SER A 39 -27.42 -15.57 10.61
C SER A 39 -26.70 -16.46 11.64
N GLY A 40 -26.64 -16.00 12.89
CA GLY A 40 -26.01 -16.73 14.00
C GLY A 40 -24.57 -16.32 14.33
N SER A 41 -23.98 -15.39 13.58
CA SER A 41 -22.66 -14.83 13.91
C SER A 41 -22.71 -13.83 15.07
N SER A 42 -21.68 -13.86 15.93
CA SER A 42 -21.46 -12.80 16.92
C SER A 42 -21.05 -11.52 16.21
N ARG A 43 -21.89 -10.47 16.35
CA ARG A 43 -21.61 -9.12 15.81
C ARG A 43 -20.26 -8.53 16.25
N TRP A 44 -19.67 -9.07 17.32
CA TRP A 44 -18.32 -8.68 17.75
C TRP A 44 -17.26 -8.86 16.66
N PHE A 45 -17.29 -9.98 15.92
CA PHE A 45 -16.32 -10.23 14.84
C PHE A 45 -16.49 -9.25 13.68
N ALA A 46 -17.73 -8.90 13.33
CA ALA A 46 -18.00 -7.88 12.33
C ALA A 46 -17.33 -6.54 12.67
N TRP A 47 -17.46 -6.08 13.93
CA TRP A 47 -16.83 -4.84 14.38
C TRP A 47 -15.30 -4.95 14.43
N ALA A 48 -14.76 -6.09 14.85
CA ALA A 48 -13.31 -6.32 14.86
C ALA A 48 -12.71 -6.27 13.44
N TYR A 49 -13.35 -6.94 12.47
CA TYR A 49 -12.95 -6.88 11.07
C TYR A 49 -13.11 -5.47 10.49
N LEU A 50 -14.17 -4.74 10.85
CA LEU A 50 -14.35 -3.36 10.41
C LEU A 50 -13.23 -2.45 10.91
N ALA A 51 -12.87 -2.56 12.20
CA ALA A 51 -11.78 -1.78 12.79
C ALA A 51 -10.44 -2.10 12.08
N MET A 52 -10.19 -3.38 11.81
CA MET A 52 -9.01 -3.82 11.08
C MET A 52 -9.00 -3.29 9.64
N ALA A 53 -10.15 -3.31 8.96
CA ALA A 53 -10.30 -2.74 7.62
C ALA A 53 -9.94 -1.26 7.58
N VAL A 54 -10.53 -0.47 8.50
CA VAL A 54 -10.24 0.96 8.62
C VAL A 54 -8.77 1.22 8.88
N PHE A 55 -8.16 0.47 9.82
CA PHE A 55 -6.74 0.59 10.14
C PHE A 55 -5.86 0.39 8.89
N TRP A 56 -6.05 -0.71 8.17
CA TRP A 56 -5.25 -1.03 6.99
C TRP A 56 -5.49 -0.06 5.82
N ILE A 57 -6.73 0.42 5.64
CA ILE A 57 -7.04 1.44 4.64
C ILE A 57 -6.29 2.74 4.94
N VAL A 58 -6.34 3.21 6.19
CA VAL A 58 -5.65 4.44 6.61
C VAL A 58 -4.14 4.31 6.43
N VAL A 59 -3.55 3.20 6.87
CA VAL A 59 -2.12 2.92 6.67
C VAL A 59 -1.78 2.90 5.18
N GLY A 60 -2.57 2.19 4.37
CA GLY A 60 -2.36 2.10 2.93
C GLY A 60 -2.40 3.45 2.22
N LEU A 61 -3.40 4.29 2.53
CA LEU A 61 -3.53 5.65 2.00
C LEU A 61 -2.33 6.51 2.40
N ARG A 62 -1.94 6.49 3.68
CA ARG A 62 -0.78 7.25 4.17
C ARG A 62 0.50 6.87 3.44
N GLU A 63 0.78 5.57 3.32
CA GLU A 63 1.99 5.07 2.69
C GLU A 63 2.04 5.40 1.18
N ARG A 64 0.88 5.40 0.51
CA ARG A 64 0.75 5.86 -0.88
C ARG A 64 1.03 7.36 -1.00
N ILE A 65 0.43 8.21 -0.17
CA ILE A 65 0.63 9.67 -0.21
C ILE A 65 2.10 10.01 0.06
N VAL A 66 2.68 9.44 1.12
CA VAL A 66 4.09 9.67 1.47
C VAL A 66 5.02 9.15 0.39
N GLY A 67 4.75 7.97 -0.16
CA GLY A 67 5.54 7.39 -1.25
C GLY A 67 5.52 8.25 -2.52
N THR A 68 4.35 8.75 -2.91
CA THR A 68 4.22 9.63 -4.08
C THR A 68 4.92 10.97 -3.87
N ARG A 69 4.80 11.58 -2.68
CA ARG A 69 5.51 12.83 -2.35
C ARG A 69 7.03 12.64 -2.36
N ARG A 70 7.52 11.52 -1.82
CA ARG A 70 8.95 11.19 -1.84
C ARG A 70 9.48 10.94 -3.24
N LEU A 71 8.70 10.29 -4.10
CA LEU A 71 9.07 10.11 -5.50
C LEU A 71 9.17 11.45 -6.23
N ALA A 72 8.19 12.33 -6.04
CA ALA A 72 8.19 13.66 -6.65
C ALA A 72 9.40 14.50 -6.19
N ALA A 73 9.72 14.48 -4.89
CA ALA A 73 10.92 15.16 -4.37
C ALA A 73 12.21 14.55 -4.93
N PHE A 74 12.30 13.22 -4.99
CA PHE A 74 13.45 12.51 -5.53
C PHE A 74 13.70 12.83 -7.01
N GLU A 75 12.63 12.87 -7.82
CA GLU A 75 12.72 13.21 -9.24
C GLU A 75 13.01 14.71 -9.47
N ALA A 76 12.57 15.60 -8.57
CA ALA A 76 12.94 17.01 -8.61
C ALA A 76 14.44 17.25 -8.34
N GLU A 77 15.05 16.43 -7.49
CA GLU A 77 16.48 16.52 -7.15
C GLU A 77 17.40 15.83 -8.18
N HIS A 78 16.99 14.66 -8.69
CA HIS A 78 17.88 13.78 -9.47
C HIS A 78 17.49 13.68 -10.96
N GLY A 79 16.38 14.28 -11.36
CA GLY A 79 15.82 14.21 -12.71
C GLY A 79 14.69 13.19 -12.84
N VAL A 80 13.78 13.46 -13.78
CA VAL A 80 12.62 12.60 -14.08
C VAL A 80 13.10 11.21 -14.47
N GLY A 81 12.57 10.17 -13.84
CA GLY A 81 12.97 8.80 -14.12
C GLY A 81 14.33 8.39 -13.54
N ALA A 82 14.95 9.19 -12.68
CA ALA A 82 16.19 8.81 -12.00
C ALA A 82 16.04 7.45 -11.29
N GLY A 83 17.04 6.58 -11.40
CA GLY A 83 17.05 5.27 -10.73
C GLY A 83 16.04 4.24 -11.26
N VAL A 84 15.35 4.49 -12.39
CA VAL A 84 14.50 3.49 -13.05
C VAL A 84 15.37 2.36 -13.62
N GLN A 85 15.09 1.12 -13.23
CA GLN A 85 15.65 -0.05 -13.89
C GLN A 85 14.88 -0.30 -15.20
N GLN A 86 15.55 -0.16 -16.34
CA GLN A 86 15.01 -0.64 -17.60
C GLN A 86 15.03 -2.18 -17.59
N SER A 87 13.87 -2.80 -17.78
CA SER A 87 13.78 -4.25 -17.91
C SER A 87 14.59 -4.69 -19.14
N VAL A 88 15.60 -5.54 -18.95
CA VAL A 88 16.31 -6.16 -20.08
C VAL A 88 15.34 -7.12 -20.76
N ARG A 89 14.76 -6.69 -21.88
CA ARG A 89 13.94 -7.54 -22.73
C ARG A 89 14.87 -8.57 -23.39
N ARG A 90 14.94 -9.79 -22.83
CA ARG A 90 15.60 -10.90 -23.53
C ARG A 90 14.80 -11.19 -24.80
N ARG A 91 15.44 -11.02 -25.95
CA ARG A 91 14.96 -11.50 -27.25
C ARG A 91 15.19 -13.00 -27.34
#